data_AF-A0AAV3YAC0-F1
#
_entry.id   AF-A0AAV3YAC0-F1
#
_cell.length_a   1.000
_cell.length_b   1.000
_cell.length_c   1.000
_cell.angle_alpha   90.00
_cell.angle_beta   90.00
_cell.angle_gamma   90.00
#
_symmetry.space_group_name_H-M   'P 1'
#
loop_
_entity.id
_entity.type
_entity.pdbx_description
1 polymer ?
#
loop_
_entity_poly.entity_id
_entity_poly.type
_entity_poly.pdbx_seq_one_letter_code
_entity_poly.pdbx_strand_id
1 'polypeptide(L)'
;MSEKFYNQLEELPDKWAQLKKKVMLMKQSVVPLQQKQAAKIKRKLISFDVKQHNYREAFRKSKAFFYDCEKPYTIINTALAKEMSVTTIIVDACTIPGLVDKLESIQSELVKCEKALAEYLETKRLAFPRFYFVSSADLLDILSNGNNPPVVSKQLTKLFDSLADLQFTRNNYFEATGMISKEGESVKLDGKCDLSGQVEAWLCRVEESMKSTIRHVMGEAVTAYEEKPREKWVFDYPAQPALCGTQIWWTLEVNQAFLKLEEGHESALKDYLKKQVGHFP
;
A
#
# COMPACT_ATOMS: atom_id res chain seq x y z
N MET A 1 17.12 -44.04 2.28
CA MET A 1 15.97 -43.27 2.81
C MET A 1 14.95 -44.27 3.34
N SER A 2 14.36 -44.01 4.52
CA SER A 2 13.46 -44.95 5.19
C SER A 2 12.19 -45.21 4.37
N GLU A 3 11.73 -46.46 4.33
CA GLU A 3 10.44 -46.89 3.75
C GLU A 3 9.25 -46.05 4.23
N LYS A 4 9.33 -45.49 5.46
CA LYS A 4 8.36 -44.52 5.99
C LYS A 4 8.28 -43.22 5.17
N PHE A 5 9.39 -42.75 4.61
CA PHE A 5 9.46 -41.50 3.86
C PHE A 5 8.79 -41.64 2.48
N TYR A 6 8.96 -42.79 1.82
CA TYR A 6 8.28 -43.11 0.56
C TYR A 6 6.77 -43.28 0.76
N ASN A 7 6.34 -43.99 1.81
CA ASN A 7 4.91 -44.12 2.14
C ASN A 7 4.27 -42.76 2.47
N GLN A 8 5.00 -41.85 3.12
CA GLN A 8 4.51 -40.48 3.38
C GLN A 8 4.39 -39.64 2.10
N LEU A 9 5.32 -39.78 1.15
CA LEU A 9 5.28 -39.09 -0.14
C LEU A 9 4.07 -39.50 -1.00
N GLU A 10 3.60 -40.74 -0.85
CA GLU A 10 2.45 -41.27 -1.58
C GLU A 10 1.12 -40.97 -0.85
N GLU A 11 1.07 -41.06 0.48
CA GLU A 11 -0.16 -40.84 1.25
C GLU A 11 -0.55 -39.36 1.45
N LEU A 12 0.43 -38.44 1.55
CA LEU A 12 0.17 -37.04 1.84
C LEU A 12 -0.59 -36.28 0.72
N PRO A 13 -0.28 -36.48 -0.57
CA PRO A 13 -1.05 -35.90 -1.67
C PRO A 13 -2.52 -36.34 -1.67
N ASP A 14 -2.79 -37.62 -1.39
CA ASP A 14 -4.15 -38.14 -1.32
C ASP A 14 -4.93 -37.60 -0.12
N LYS A 15 -4.30 -37.54 1.06
CA LYS A 15 -4.88 -36.90 2.25
C LYS A 15 -5.17 -35.41 1.99
N TRP A 16 -4.29 -34.71 1.28
CA TRP A 16 -4.48 -33.31 0.89
C TRP A 16 -5.62 -33.12 -0.11
N ALA A 17 -5.74 -34.01 -1.11
CA ALA A 17 -6.83 -33.99 -2.07
C ALA A 17 -8.18 -34.25 -1.40
N GLN A 18 -8.24 -35.21 -0.47
CA GLN A 18 -9.44 -35.49 0.33
C GLN A 18 -9.82 -34.31 1.23
N LEU A 19 -8.84 -33.67 1.89
CA LEU A 19 -9.06 -32.48 2.71
C LEU A 19 -9.61 -31.33 1.86
N LYS A 20 -9.02 -31.06 0.69
CA LYS A 20 -9.51 -30.06 -0.26
C LYS A 20 -10.96 -30.32 -0.67
N LYS A 21 -11.30 -31.57 -0.99
CA LYS A 21 -12.67 -31.96 -1.35
C LYS A 21 -13.64 -31.71 -0.19
N LYS A 22 -13.26 -32.03 1.05
CA LYS A 22 -14.06 -31.78 2.26
C LYS A 22 -14.27 -30.29 2.52
N VAL A 23 -13.21 -29.48 2.39
CA VAL A 23 -13.28 -28.01 2.51
C VAL A 23 -14.17 -27.40 1.43
N MET A 24 -14.10 -27.90 0.20
CA MET A 24 -14.93 -27.42 -0.92
C MET A 24 -16.42 -27.73 -0.71
N LEU A 25 -16.74 -28.95 -0.23
CA LEU A 25 -18.11 -29.33 0.14
C LEU A 25 -18.65 -28.52 1.32
N MET A 26 -17.81 -28.27 2.33
CA MET A 26 -18.15 -27.41 3.46
C MET A 26 -18.41 -25.97 2.99
N LYS A 27 -17.58 -25.44 2.09
CA LYS A 27 -17.79 -24.10 1.50
C LYS A 27 -19.11 -24.03 0.73
N GLN A 28 -19.43 -25.04 -0.08
CA GLN A 28 -20.69 -25.11 -0.82
C GLN A 28 -21.93 -25.15 0.09
N SER A 29 -21.82 -25.72 1.29
CA SER A 29 -22.91 -25.79 2.26
C SER A 29 -23.00 -24.55 3.18
N VAL A 30 -21.87 -23.90 3.48
CA VAL A 30 -21.84 -22.69 4.35
C VAL A 30 -22.24 -21.41 3.61
N VAL A 31 -21.85 -21.25 2.35
CA VAL A 31 -22.19 -20.07 1.53
C VAL A 31 -23.70 -19.76 1.49
N PRO A 32 -24.61 -20.72 1.21
CA PRO A 32 -26.04 -20.43 1.21
C PRO A 32 -26.59 -20.12 2.62
N LEU A 33 -26.01 -20.67 3.68
CA LEU A 33 -26.37 -20.33 5.06
C LEU A 33 -25.98 -18.88 5.40
N GLN A 34 -24.79 -18.46 5.00
CA GLN A 34 -24.34 -17.07 5.15
C GLN A 34 -25.21 -16.11 4.35
N GLN A 35 -25.55 -16.44 3.10
CA GLN A 35 -26.47 -15.65 2.28
C GLN A 35 -27.87 -15.55 2.92
N LYS A 36 -28.38 -16.64 3.49
CA LYS A 36 -29.67 -16.66 4.20
C LYS A 36 -29.65 -15.78 5.45
N GLN A 37 -28.58 -15.80 6.23
CA GLN A 37 -28.42 -14.91 7.38
C GLN A 37 -28.27 -13.45 6.97
N ALA A 38 -27.46 -13.15 5.94
CA ALA A 38 -27.31 -11.81 5.39
C ALA A 38 -28.64 -11.25 4.86
N ALA A 39 -29.43 -12.08 4.17
CA ALA A 39 -30.78 -11.71 3.72
C ALA A 39 -31.72 -11.43 4.90
N LYS A 40 -31.64 -12.23 5.98
CA LYS A 40 -32.43 -12.01 7.20
C LYS A 40 -32.05 -10.70 7.91
N ILE A 41 -30.76 -10.38 7.97
CA ILE A 41 -30.25 -9.11 8.52
C ILE A 41 -30.73 -7.93 7.67
N LYS A 42 -30.60 -8.00 6.33
CA LYS A 42 -31.10 -6.96 5.42
C LYS A 42 -32.61 -6.71 5.58
N ARG A 43 -33.41 -7.78 5.68
CA ARG A 43 -34.87 -7.65 5.93
C ARG A 43 -35.16 -6.99 7.28
N LYS A 44 -34.39 -7.32 8.33
CA LYS A 44 -34.53 -6.68 9.64
C LYS A 44 -34.17 -5.20 9.59
N LEU A 45 -33.08 -4.83 8.91
CA LEU A 45 -32.69 -3.43 8.68
C LEU A 45 -33.81 -2.64 7.99
N ILE A 46 -34.35 -3.14 6.89
CA ILE A 46 -35.47 -2.50 6.18
C ILE A 46 -36.70 -2.35 7.10
N SER A 47 -37.03 -3.40 7.85
CA SER A 47 -38.16 -3.33 8.81
C SER A 47 -37.91 -2.35 9.95
N PHE A 48 -36.64 -2.17 10.35
CA PHE A 48 -36.24 -1.21 11.37
C PHE A 48 -36.34 0.22 10.84
N ASP A 49 -35.87 0.48 9.60
CA ASP A 49 -36.00 1.78 8.95
C ASP A 49 -37.47 2.20 8.81
N VAL A 50 -38.35 1.27 8.42
CA VAL A 50 -39.81 1.52 8.33
C VAL A 50 -40.38 1.85 9.72
N LYS A 51 -39.99 1.10 10.76
CA LYS A 51 -40.42 1.39 12.14
C LYS A 51 -39.91 2.75 12.61
N GLN A 52 -38.66 3.10 12.32
CA GLN A 52 -38.07 4.38 12.68
C GLN A 52 -38.76 5.54 11.96
N HIS A 53 -39.12 5.35 10.68
CA HIS A 53 -39.89 6.32 9.91
C HIS A 53 -41.27 6.55 10.51
N ASN A 54 -42.01 5.47 10.80
CA ASN A 54 -43.32 5.54 11.45
C ASN A 54 -43.24 6.19 12.84
N TYR A 55 -42.19 5.90 13.60
CA TYR A 55 -41.94 6.52 14.89
C TYR A 55 -41.70 8.03 14.75
N ARG A 56 -40.85 8.45 13.79
CA ARG A 56 -40.61 9.88 13.51
C ARG A 56 -41.88 10.61 13.10
N GLU A 57 -42.73 9.99 12.29
CA GLU A 57 -44.04 10.54 11.92
C GLU A 57 -44.97 10.69 13.13
N ALA A 58 -45.06 9.66 13.98
CA ALA A 58 -45.88 9.69 15.18
C ALA A 58 -45.36 10.74 16.19
N PHE A 59 -44.04 10.84 16.34
CA PHE A 59 -43.39 11.82 17.21
C PHE A 59 -43.64 13.26 16.73
N ARG A 60 -43.60 13.50 15.42
CA ARG A 60 -43.95 14.81 14.83
C ARG A 60 -45.41 15.21 15.04
N LYS A 61 -46.33 14.24 15.13
CA LYS A 61 -47.76 14.46 15.41
C LYS A 61 -48.06 14.55 16.91
N SER A 62 -47.06 14.36 17.78
CA SER A 62 -47.23 14.39 19.23
C SER A 62 -47.54 15.79 19.71
N LYS A 63 -48.50 15.90 20.65
CA LYS A 63 -48.89 17.18 21.23
C LYS A 63 -47.78 17.89 22.01
N ALA A 64 -46.71 17.18 22.36
CA ALA A 64 -45.54 17.72 23.05
C ALA A 64 -44.80 18.83 22.29
N PHE A 65 -45.00 18.96 20.97
CA PHE A 65 -44.35 19.98 20.13
C PHE A 65 -45.29 21.10 19.64
N PHE A 66 -46.57 21.09 20.04
CA PHE A 66 -47.46 22.22 19.77
C PHE A 66 -47.32 23.28 20.86
N TYR A 67 -47.42 24.56 20.47
CA TYR A 67 -47.16 25.70 21.36
C TYR A 67 -48.11 25.76 22.56
N ASP A 68 -49.31 25.17 22.44
CA ASP A 68 -50.36 25.11 23.46
C ASP A 68 -50.16 23.99 24.51
N CYS A 69 -49.00 23.34 24.56
CA CYS A 69 -48.78 22.18 25.42
C CYS A 69 -48.37 22.59 26.85
N GLU A 70 -49.25 22.38 27.83
CA GLU A 70 -48.89 22.50 29.25
C GLU A 70 -48.01 21.31 29.69
N LYS A 71 -46.80 21.64 30.17
CA LYS A 71 -45.76 20.73 30.69
C LYS A 71 -45.29 19.65 29.68
N PRO A 72 -44.62 20.03 28.57
CA PRO A 72 -44.14 19.11 27.53
C PRO A 72 -43.19 18.01 28.06
N TYR A 73 -42.37 18.34 29.08
CA TYR A 73 -41.34 17.44 29.61
C TYR A 73 -41.89 16.17 30.28
N THR A 74 -43.09 16.20 30.87
CA THR A 74 -43.68 15.01 31.53
C THR A 74 -44.22 14.01 30.51
N ILE A 75 -44.76 14.50 29.40
CA ILE A 75 -45.27 13.70 28.28
C ILE A 75 -44.11 13.02 27.53
N ILE A 76 -43.00 13.73 27.36
CA ILE A 76 -41.78 13.18 26.75
C ILE A 76 -41.16 12.09 27.65
N ASN A 77 -41.07 12.34 28.96
CA ASN A 77 -40.53 11.34 29.91
C ASN A 77 -41.39 10.08 30.02
N THR A 78 -42.72 10.20 29.98
CA THR A 78 -43.61 9.03 30.00
C THR A 78 -43.57 8.23 28.69
N ALA A 79 -43.37 8.89 27.54
CA ALA A 79 -43.16 8.22 26.26
C ALA A 79 -41.82 7.45 26.21
N LEU A 80 -40.74 8.06 26.71
CA LEU A 80 -39.41 7.41 26.85
C LEU A 80 -39.45 6.20 27.78
N ALA A 81 -40.14 6.30 28.92
CA ALA A 81 -40.28 5.19 29.87
C ALA A 81 -41.05 3.99 29.28
N LYS A 82 -42.03 4.25 28.41
CA LYS A 82 -42.79 3.19 27.72
C LYS A 82 -41.96 2.50 26.64
N GLU A 83 -41.09 3.22 25.94
CA GLU A 83 -40.19 2.66 24.91
C GLU A 83 -39.05 1.81 25.49
N MET A 84 -38.53 2.16 26.67
CA MET A 84 -37.51 1.35 27.38
C MET A 84 -37.99 -0.07 27.73
N SER A 85 -39.30 -0.32 27.75
CA SER A 85 -39.87 -1.67 27.96
C SER A 85 -39.77 -2.58 26.74
N VAL A 86 -39.53 -2.04 25.54
CA VAL A 86 -39.51 -2.77 24.25
C VAL A 86 -38.10 -3.25 23.89
N THR A 87 -37.05 -2.69 24.49
CA THR A 87 -35.65 -3.09 24.31
C THR A 87 -35.24 -4.33 25.11
N THR A 88 -36.18 -5.23 25.45
CA THR A 88 -35.90 -6.48 26.19
C THR A 88 -34.86 -7.34 25.47
N ILE A 89 -34.81 -7.33 24.14
CA ILE A 89 -33.85 -8.13 23.35
C ILE A 89 -32.39 -7.65 23.54
N ILE A 90 -32.16 -6.35 23.71
CA ILE A 90 -30.81 -5.80 23.95
C ILE A 90 -30.44 -6.02 25.42
N VAL A 91 -31.40 -5.84 26.34
CA VAL A 91 -31.19 -6.13 27.76
C VAL A 91 -30.88 -7.62 27.94
N ASP A 92 -31.63 -8.54 27.36
CA ASP A 92 -31.37 -9.99 27.43
C ASP A 92 -30.01 -10.39 26.81
N ALA A 93 -29.59 -9.74 25.72
CA ALA A 93 -28.27 -9.94 25.11
C ALA A 93 -27.12 -9.36 25.96
N CYS A 94 -27.35 -8.25 26.67
CA CYS A 94 -26.39 -7.63 27.59
C CYS A 94 -26.42 -8.25 29.02
N THR A 95 -27.47 -9.01 29.36
CA THR A 95 -27.67 -9.66 30.68
C THR A 95 -27.20 -11.12 30.66
N ILE A 96 -26.46 -11.55 29.63
CA ILE A 96 -25.82 -12.88 29.62
C ILE A 96 -24.78 -12.91 30.77
N PRO A 97 -24.96 -13.76 31.80
CA PRO A 97 -24.02 -13.83 32.92
C PRO A 97 -22.61 -14.18 32.43
N GLY A 98 -21.61 -13.41 32.87
CA GLY A 98 -20.20 -13.60 32.48
C GLY A 98 -19.83 -13.12 31.07
N LEU A 99 -20.72 -12.41 30.36
CA LEU A 99 -20.37 -11.78 29.07
C LEU A 99 -19.38 -10.62 29.27
N VAL A 100 -19.56 -9.82 30.32
CA VAL A 100 -18.63 -8.72 30.68
C VAL A 100 -17.25 -9.29 30.98
N ASP A 101 -17.15 -10.32 31.83
CA ASP A 101 -15.87 -10.97 32.14
C ASP A 101 -15.19 -11.55 30.89
N LYS A 102 -15.96 -12.12 29.96
CA LYS A 102 -15.44 -12.60 28.67
C LYS A 102 -14.94 -11.45 27.78
N LEU A 103 -15.68 -10.34 27.71
CA LEU A 103 -15.28 -9.17 26.94
C LEU A 103 -14.04 -8.51 27.53
N GLU A 104 -13.96 -8.38 28.85
CA GLU A 104 -12.77 -7.89 29.56
C GLU A 104 -11.56 -8.81 29.35
N SER A 105 -11.77 -10.13 29.38
CA SER A 105 -10.72 -11.10 29.07
C SER A 105 -10.22 -10.97 27.62
N ILE A 106 -11.13 -10.88 26.65
CA ILE A 106 -10.78 -10.68 25.23
C ILE A 106 -10.07 -9.34 25.05
N GLN A 107 -10.54 -8.28 25.69
CA GLN A 107 -9.92 -6.96 25.65
C GLN A 107 -8.48 -7.00 26.20
N SER A 108 -8.26 -7.67 27.33
CA SER A 108 -6.93 -7.84 27.93
C SER A 108 -5.97 -8.59 27.00
N GLU A 109 -6.42 -9.69 26.38
CA GLU A 109 -5.62 -10.43 25.41
C GLU A 109 -5.35 -9.61 24.13
N LEU A 110 -6.31 -8.80 23.69
CA LEU A 110 -6.18 -7.95 22.52
C LEU A 110 -5.15 -6.84 22.75
N VAL A 111 -5.12 -6.24 23.94
CA VAL A 111 -4.10 -5.24 24.33
C VAL A 111 -2.69 -5.84 24.32
N LYS A 112 -2.52 -7.08 24.80
CA LYS A 112 -1.22 -7.77 24.75
C LYS A 112 -0.77 -8.00 23.31
N CYS A 113 -1.69 -8.49 22.46
CA CYS A 113 -1.43 -8.69 21.04
C CYS A 113 -1.06 -7.37 20.35
N GLU A 114 -1.79 -6.29 20.64
CA GLU A 114 -1.53 -4.96 20.07
C GLU A 114 -0.15 -4.44 20.46
N LYS A 115 0.25 -4.59 21.73
CA LYS A 115 1.58 -4.19 22.19
C LYS A 115 2.70 -4.98 21.51
N ALA A 116 2.58 -6.32 21.48
CA ALA A 116 3.57 -7.17 20.83
C ALA A 116 3.67 -6.88 19.32
N LEU A 117 2.54 -6.63 18.66
CA LEU A 117 2.49 -6.23 17.26
C LEU A 117 3.17 -4.87 17.05
N ALA A 118 2.92 -3.88 17.91
CA ALA A 118 3.55 -2.57 17.81
C ALA A 118 5.07 -2.66 17.93
N GLU A 119 5.60 -3.41 18.91
CA GLU A 119 7.04 -3.64 19.08
C GLU A 119 7.65 -4.37 17.86
N TYR A 120 6.95 -5.37 17.31
CA TYR A 120 7.37 -6.06 16.10
C TYR A 120 7.43 -5.13 14.88
N LEU A 121 6.38 -4.34 14.64
CA LEU A 121 6.34 -3.39 13.52
C LEU A 121 7.43 -2.33 13.67
N GLU A 122 7.71 -1.87 14.89
CA GLU A 122 8.77 -0.90 15.13
C GLU A 122 10.15 -1.47 14.84
N THR A 123 10.40 -2.74 15.20
CA THR A 123 11.64 -3.44 14.83
C THR A 123 11.82 -3.50 13.31
N LYS A 124 10.72 -3.73 12.55
CA LYS A 124 10.76 -3.73 11.09
C LYS A 124 10.97 -2.33 10.51
N ARG A 125 10.42 -1.28 11.12
CA ARG A 125 10.67 0.13 10.72
C ARG A 125 12.10 0.56 10.95
N LEU A 126 12.73 0.12 12.02
CA LEU A 126 14.15 0.39 12.27
C LEU A 126 15.05 -0.28 11.22
N ALA A 127 14.68 -1.48 10.76
CA ALA A 127 15.43 -2.19 9.72
C ALA A 127 15.29 -1.54 8.33
N PHE A 128 14.14 -0.96 8.02
CA PHE A 128 13.90 -0.21 6.78
C PHE A 128 13.11 1.08 7.05
N PRO A 129 13.81 2.22 7.21
CA PRO A 129 13.19 3.49 7.64
C PRO A 129 12.06 4.00 6.74
N ARG A 130 11.97 3.58 5.48
CA ARG A 130 10.86 3.99 4.61
C ARG A 130 9.50 3.46 5.08
N PHE A 131 9.47 2.45 5.95
CA PHE A 131 8.23 1.97 6.57
C PHE A 131 7.57 2.99 7.52
N TYR A 132 8.24 4.08 7.89
CA TYR A 132 7.61 5.19 8.61
C TYR A 132 6.61 5.98 7.74
N PHE A 133 6.69 5.89 6.41
CA PHE A 133 5.80 6.60 5.49
C PHE A 133 4.50 5.85 5.17
N VAL A 134 4.36 4.60 5.63
CA VAL A 134 3.16 3.78 5.40
C VAL A 134 2.39 3.54 6.69
N SER A 135 1.07 3.36 6.55
CA SER A 135 0.20 3.03 7.68
C SER A 135 0.56 1.66 8.27
N SER A 136 0.26 1.43 9.55
CA SER A 136 0.50 0.12 10.18
C SER A 136 -0.26 -1.04 9.49
N ALA A 137 -1.42 -0.75 8.89
CA ALA A 137 -2.18 -1.72 8.11
C ALA A 137 -1.51 -2.07 6.78
N ASP A 138 -0.99 -1.08 6.06
CA ASP A 138 -0.25 -1.29 4.81
C ASP A 138 1.08 -2.01 5.07
N LEU A 139 1.76 -1.65 6.16
CA LEU A 139 3.00 -2.33 6.58
C LEU A 139 2.73 -3.81 6.87
N LEU A 140 1.65 -4.12 7.56
CA LEU A 140 1.23 -5.51 7.79
C LEU A 140 0.94 -6.25 6.49
N ASP A 141 0.26 -5.61 5.53
CA ASP A 141 -0.01 -6.20 4.21
C ASP A 141 1.31 -6.52 3.46
N ILE A 142 2.27 -5.59 3.48
CA ILE A 142 3.61 -5.80 2.91
C ILE A 142 4.36 -6.95 3.60
N LEU A 143 4.38 -6.97 4.93
CA LEU A 143 5.05 -8.01 5.72
C LEU A 143 4.40 -9.39 5.50
N SER A 144 3.07 -9.45 5.41
CA SER A 144 2.32 -10.70 5.19
C SER A 144 2.58 -11.30 3.80
N ASN A 145 2.83 -10.46 2.81
CA ASN A 145 3.13 -10.84 1.43
C ASN A 145 4.63 -10.79 1.10
N GLY A 146 5.52 -10.75 2.10
CA GLY A 146 6.95 -10.54 1.89
C GLY A 146 7.65 -11.55 0.97
N ASN A 147 7.09 -12.76 0.83
CA ASN A 147 7.58 -13.81 -0.07
C ASN A 147 7.05 -13.69 -1.51
N ASN A 148 6.18 -12.73 -1.80
CA ASN A 148 5.56 -12.53 -3.11
C ASN A 148 5.80 -11.09 -3.62
N PRO A 149 6.98 -10.80 -4.20
CA PRO A 149 7.34 -9.47 -4.65
C PRO A 149 6.36 -8.80 -5.61
N PRO A 150 5.69 -9.50 -6.55
CA PRO A 150 4.63 -8.90 -7.38
C PRO A 150 3.44 -8.31 -6.63
N VAL A 151 3.14 -8.80 -5.42
CA VAL A 151 2.06 -8.22 -4.59
C VAL A 151 2.56 -6.99 -3.85
N VAL A 152 3.79 -7.08 -3.31
CA VAL A 152 4.47 -5.97 -2.64
C VAL A 152 4.73 -4.81 -3.61
N SER A 153 4.94 -5.09 -4.91
CA SER A 153 5.23 -4.08 -5.92
C SER A 153 4.16 -2.99 -6.00
N LYS A 154 2.89 -3.37 -5.83
CA LYS A 154 1.75 -2.43 -5.82
C LYS A 154 1.84 -1.40 -4.70
N GLN A 155 2.43 -1.78 -3.57
CA GLN A 155 2.62 -0.91 -2.41
C GLN A 155 3.92 -0.07 -2.52
N LEU A 156 4.80 -0.34 -3.50
CA LEU A 156 6.04 0.43 -3.70
C LEU A 156 5.77 1.90 -4.00
N THR A 157 4.67 2.21 -4.69
CA THR A 157 4.24 3.60 -4.95
C THR A 157 4.07 4.45 -3.70
N LYS A 158 3.80 3.81 -2.55
CA LYS A 158 3.70 4.46 -1.23
C LYS A 158 5.04 4.52 -0.50
N LEU A 159 5.95 3.59 -0.77
CA LEU A 159 7.28 3.51 -0.14
C LEU A 159 8.33 4.38 -0.85
N PHE A 160 8.14 4.61 -2.15
CA PHE A 160 9.06 5.31 -3.02
C PHE A 160 8.32 6.41 -3.79
N ASP A 161 8.95 7.58 -3.87
CA ASP A 161 8.32 8.74 -4.49
C ASP A 161 8.27 8.65 -6.01
N SER A 162 9.32 8.12 -6.66
CA SER A 162 9.38 8.03 -8.12
C SER A 162 9.17 6.62 -8.67
N LEU A 163 9.21 5.57 -7.84
CA LEU A 163 9.05 4.18 -8.30
C LEU A 163 7.56 3.81 -8.36
N ALA A 164 7.11 3.37 -9.53
CA ALA A 164 5.77 2.84 -9.73
C ALA A 164 5.71 1.33 -9.62
N ASP A 165 6.63 0.63 -10.30
CA ASP A 165 6.66 -0.82 -10.34
C ASP A 165 8.07 -1.34 -10.63
N LEU A 166 8.28 -2.64 -10.45
CA LEU A 166 9.51 -3.33 -10.77
C LEU A 166 9.27 -4.38 -11.85
N GLN A 167 10.23 -4.53 -12.76
CA GLN A 167 10.21 -5.61 -13.76
C GLN A 167 10.86 -6.86 -13.17
N PHE A 168 10.04 -7.90 -13.01
CA PHE A 168 10.46 -9.16 -12.41
C PHE A 168 10.77 -10.21 -13.47
N THR A 169 11.84 -10.98 -13.25
CA THR A 169 12.10 -12.23 -13.95
C THR A 169 12.01 -13.39 -12.96
N ARG A 170 11.36 -14.48 -13.35
CA ARG A 170 11.20 -15.67 -12.50
C ARG A 170 11.99 -16.83 -13.10
N ASN A 171 13.14 -17.11 -12.51
CA ASN A 171 13.91 -18.32 -12.76
C ASN A 171 13.66 -19.31 -11.61
N ASN A 172 14.49 -19.28 -10.56
CA ASN A 172 14.33 -20.08 -9.33
C ASN A 172 13.74 -19.27 -8.17
N TYR A 173 14.12 -18.00 -8.08
CA TYR A 173 13.61 -16.99 -7.16
C TYR A 173 13.21 -15.75 -7.99
N PHE A 174 12.52 -14.80 -7.37
CA PHE A 174 12.16 -13.56 -8.02
C PHE A 174 13.39 -12.64 -8.10
N GLU A 175 13.73 -12.19 -9.31
CA GLU A 175 14.81 -11.23 -9.55
C GLU A 175 14.22 -9.94 -10.14
N ALA A 176 14.65 -8.78 -9.65
CA ALA A 176 14.36 -7.51 -10.30
C ALA A 176 15.39 -7.25 -11.42
N THR A 177 14.87 -6.89 -12.60
CA THR A 177 15.65 -6.63 -13.83
C THR A 177 15.53 -5.20 -14.32
N GLY A 178 14.51 -4.48 -13.87
CA GLY A 178 14.25 -3.10 -14.23
C GLY A 178 13.30 -2.44 -13.25
N MET A 179 13.25 -1.13 -13.32
CA MET A 179 12.37 -0.27 -12.54
C MET A 179 11.55 0.63 -13.46
N ILE A 180 10.30 0.87 -13.08
CA ILE A 180 9.35 1.68 -13.82
C ILE A 180 9.00 2.89 -12.97
N SER A 181 9.15 4.09 -13.55
CA SER A 181 8.81 5.36 -12.91
C SER A 181 7.31 5.63 -12.93
N LYS A 182 6.82 6.52 -12.07
CA LYS A 182 5.42 6.99 -12.08
C LYS A 182 5.02 7.69 -13.38
N GLU A 183 6.00 8.21 -14.09
CA GLU A 183 5.91 8.92 -15.36
C GLU A 183 5.96 7.96 -16.57
N GLY A 184 6.11 6.65 -16.32
CA GLY A 184 6.12 5.60 -17.35
C GLY A 184 7.50 5.32 -17.95
N GLU A 185 8.56 5.96 -17.46
CA GLU A 185 9.93 5.67 -17.86
C GLU A 185 10.41 4.32 -17.30
N SER A 186 11.05 3.50 -18.13
CA SER A 186 11.57 2.19 -17.74
C SER A 186 13.09 2.20 -17.77
N VAL A 187 13.73 1.95 -16.63
CA VAL A 187 15.19 1.88 -16.50
C VAL A 187 15.60 0.45 -16.17
N LYS A 188 16.54 -0.11 -16.94
CA LYS A 188 17.11 -1.44 -16.67
C LYS A 188 18.08 -1.34 -15.49
N LEU A 189 18.02 -2.30 -14.58
CA LEU A 189 18.92 -2.35 -13.43
C LEU A 189 20.32 -2.82 -13.87
N ASP A 190 21.33 -2.20 -13.28
CA ASP A 190 22.72 -2.62 -13.42
C ASP A 190 22.96 -3.85 -12.52
N GLY A 191 22.65 -5.01 -13.09
CA GLY A 191 22.72 -6.31 -12.42
C GLY A 191 21.36 -6.88 -12.01
N LYS A 192 21.38 -8.16 -11.59
CA LYS A 192 20.19 -8.88 -11.12
C LYS A 192 20.06 -8.67 -9.62
N CYS A 193 18.96 -8.09 -9.16
CA CYS A 193 18.68 -7.94 -7.73
C CYS A 193 17.80 -9.09 -7.25
N ASP A 194 18.33 -9.92 -6.35
CA ASP A 194 17.59 -11.01 -5.71
C ASP A 194 16.57 -10.46 -4.68
N LEU A 195 15.31 -10.86 -4.86
CA LEU A 195 14.17 -10.49 -4.01
C LEU A 195 13.80 -11.58 -2.99
N SER A 196 14.71 -12.49 -2.69
CA SER A 196 14.52 -13.55 -1.70
C SER A 196 14.75 -13.09 -0.25
N GLY A 197 14.12 -13.80 0.69
CA GLY A 197 14.28 -13.59 2.13
C GLY A 197 13.30 -12.59 2.73
N GLN A 198 13.70 -11.98 3.86
CA GLN A 198 12.87 -11.02 4.58
C GLN A 198 12.61 -9.76 3.74
N VAL A 199 11.40 -9.21 3.82
CA VAL A 199 10.95 -8.13 2.94
C VAL A 199 11.78 -6.86 3.08
N GLU A 200 12.15 -6.50 4.30
CA GLU A 200 13.03 -5.37 4.57
C GLU A 200 14.43 -5.56 3.97
N ALA A 201 14.95 -6.79 3.99
CA ALA A 201 16.30 -7.06 3.53
C ALA A 201 16.40 -6.94 2.01
N TRP A 202 15.42 -7.46 1.28
CA TRP A 202 15.42 -7.32 -0.17
C TRP A 202 15.00 -5.92 -0.63
N LEU A 203 14.12 -5.22 0.10
CA LEU A 203 13.81 -3.81 -0.20
C LEU A 203 15.03 -2.91 -0.03
N CYS A 204 15.88 -3.15 0.98
CA CYS A 204 17.18 -2.46 1.12
C CYS A 204 18.09 -2.72 -0.10
N ARG A 205 18.20 -3.98 -0.56
CA ARG A 205 18.99 -4.32 -1.76
C ARG A 205 18.45 -3.66 -3.02
N VAL A 206 17.13 -3.59 -3.18
CA VAL A 206 16.51 -2.87 -4.30
C VAL A 206 16.90 -1.39 -4.23
N GLU A 207 16.83 -0.75 -3.07
CA GLU A 207 17.23 0.64 -2.91
C GLU A 207 18.72 0.87 -3.26
N GLU A 208 19.60 -0.02 -2.82
CA GLU A 208 21.03 0.03 -3.15
C GLU A 208 21.27 -0.16 -4.66
N SER A 209 20.59 -1.14 -5.27
CA SER A 209 20.67 -1.41 -6.70
C SER A 209 20.14 -0.25 -7.54
N MET A 210 19.05 0.40 -7.11
CA MET A 210 18.53 1.61 -7.74
C MET A 210 19.58 2.74 -7.72
N LYS A 211 20.18 3.01 -6.57
CA LYS A 211 21.23 4.05 -6.42
C LYS A 211 22.45 3.73 -7.29
N SER A 212 22.89 2.47 -7.29
CA SER A 212 24.03 2.02 -8.10
C SER A 212 23.75 2.18 -9.58
N THR A 213 22.58 1.74 -10.04
CA THR A 213 22.15 1.83 -11.45
C THR A 213 22.12 3.27 -11.92
N ILE A 214 21.45 4.17 -11.18
CA ILE A 214 21.38 5.59 -11.56
C ILE A 214 22.77 6.23 -11.57
N ARG A 215 23.63 5.89 -10.59
CA ARG A 215 25.01 6.39 -10.57
C ARG A 215 25.81 5.91 -11.79
N HIS A 216 25.66 4.65 -12.18
CA HIS A 216 26.31 4.09 -13.36
C HIS A 216 25.84 4.78 -14.64
N VAL A 217 24.52 4.81 -14.87
CA VAL A 217 23.90 5.44 -16.05
C VAL A 217 24.24 6.94 -16.13
N MET A 218 24.29 7.64 -14.99
CA MET A 218 24.69 9.04 -14.95
C MET A 218 26.17 9.24 -15.33
N GLY A 219 27.06 8.36 -14.87
CA GLY A 219 28.47 8.38 -15.26
C GLY A 219 28.65 8.14 -16.76
N GLU A 220 27.98 7.11 -17.30
CA GLU A 220 28.01 6.81 -18.74
C GLU A 220 27.44 7.96 -19.57
N ALA A 221 26.31 8.54 -19.15
CA ALA A 221 25.69 9.67 -19.83
C ALA A 221 26.66 10.86 -19.93
N VAL A 222 27.31 11.23 -18.82
CA VAL A 222 28.25 12.36 -18.79
C VAL A 222 29.45 12.12 -19.72
N THR A 223 30.02 10.91 -19.72
CA THR A 223 31.17 10.60 -20.59
C THR A 223 30.79 10.56 -22.06
N ALA A 224 29.63 10.00 -22.41
CA ALA A 224 29.20 9.86 -23.80
C ALA A 224 28.69 11.16 -24.45
N TYR A 225 28.53 12.24 -23.68
CA TYR A 225 27.99 13.51 -24.17
C TYR A 225 28.85 14.15 -25.27
N GLU A 226 30.18 14.01 -25.21
CA GLU A 226 31.08 14.56 -26.24
C GLU A 226 31.11 13.71 -27.53
N GLU A 227 30.69 12.45 -27.47
CA GLU A 227 30.82 11.51 -28.59
C GLU A 227 29.73 11.68 -29.65
N LYS A 228 28.58 12.25 -29.28
CA LYS A 228 27.38 12.33 -30.13
C LYS A 228 26.74 13.71 -30.07
N PRO A 229 26.06 14.16 -31.14
CA PRO A 229 25.22 15.35 -31.08
C PRO A 229 24.15 15.23 -29.98
N ARG A 230 23.96 16.30 -29.20
CA ARG A 230 23.03 16.36 -28.06
C ARG A 230 21.62 15.85 -28.39
N GLU A 231 21.09 16.22 -29.57
CA GLU A 231 19.76 15.81 -30.04
C GLU A 231 19.58 14.30 -30.16
N LYS A 232 20.67 13.56 -30.41
CA LYS A 232 20.63 12.09 -30.48
C LYS A 232 20.98 11.48 -29.13
N TRP A 233 21.98 12.03 -28.45
CA TRP A 233 22.42 11.58 -27.13
C TRP A 233 21.30 11.63 -26.08
N VAL A 234 20.43 12.65 -26.11
CA VAL A 234 19.34 12.80 -25.13
C VAL A 234 18.34 11.63 -25.13
N PHE A 235 18.22 10.90 -26.25
CA PHE A 235 17.32 9.75 -26.36
C PHE A 235 17.99 8.41 -26.00
N ASP A 236 19.33 8.39 -25.86
CA ASP A 236 20.08 7.19 -25.49
C ASP A 236 20.01 6.90 -23.97
N TYR A 237 19.71 7.93 -23.17
CA TYR A 237 19.72 7.87 -21.71
C TYR A 237 18.37 8.25 -21.08
N PRO A 238 18.07 7.77 -19.86
CA PRO A 238 16.88 8.20 -19.13
C PRO A 238 16.87 9.71 -18.88
N ALA A 239 15.68 10.29 -18.75
CA ALA A 239 15.45 11.72 -18.75
C ALA A 239 16.23 12.46 -17.64
N GLN A 240 16.26 11.92 -16.41
CA GLN A 240 16.99 12.53 -15.29
C GLN A 240 18.53 12.50 -15.48
N PRO A 241 19.17 11.34 -15.76
CA PRO A 241 20.58 11.28 -16.16
C PRO A 241 20.93 12.22 -17.32
N ALA A 242 20.10 12.26 -18.37
CA ALA A 242 20.34 13.12 -19.53
C ALA A 242 20.26 14.61 -19.17
N LEU A 243 19.28 15.00 -18.34
CA LEU A 243 19.16 16.37 -17.86
C LEU A 243 20.36 16.77 -17.00
N CYS A 244 20.75 15.91 -16.05
CA CYS A 244 21.87 16.20 -15.16
C CYS A 244 23.18 16.27 -15.93
N GLY A 245 23.42 15.35 -16.87
CA GLY A 245 24.57 15.39 -17.77
C GLY A 245 24.62 16.69 -18.59
N THR A 246 23.48 17.12 -19.12
CA THR A 246 23.37 18.42 -19.83
C THR A 246 23.75 19.59 -18.93
N GLN A 247 23.28 19.61 -17.67
CA GLN A 247 23.61 20.69 -16.73
C GLN A 247 25.10 20.72 -16.34
N ILE A 248 25.71 19.55 -16.17
CA ILE A 248 27.15 19.43 -15.88
C ILE A 248 27.96 20.01 -17.05
N TRP A 249 27.67 19.56 -18.28
CA TRP A 249 28.34 20.04 -19.48
C TRP A 249 28.10 21.52 -19.74
N TRP A 250 26.85 21.97 -19.62
CA TRP A 250 26.52 23.38 -19.76
C TRP A 250 27.32 24.25 -18.79
N THR A 251 27.44 23.83 -17.52
CA THR A 251 28.21 24.56 -16.51
C THR A 251 29.70 24.60 -16.85
N LEU A 252 30.25 23.48 -17.33
CA LEU A 252 31.64 23.40 -17.77
C LEU A 252 31.91 24.32 -18.98
N GLU A 253 31.06 24.26 -20.00
CA GLU A 253 31.19 25.08 -21.21
C GLU A 253 31.04 26.58 -20.91
N VAL A 254 30.13 26.97 -20.00
CA VAL A 254 29.99 28.35 -19.52
C VAL A 254 31.26 28.82 -18.81
N ASN A 255 31.81 28.02 -17.90
CA ASN A 255 33.05 28.35 -17.21
C ASN A 255 34.22 28.49 -18.18
N GLN A 256 34.32 27.62 -19.18
CA GLN A 256 35.32 27.74 -20.25
C GLN A 256 35.13 29.03 -21.07
N ALA A 257 33.90 29.46 -21.34
CA ALA A 257 33.63 30.72 -22.03
C ALA A 257 34.05 31.94 -21.18
N PHE A 258 33.87 31.88 -19.86
CA PHE A 258 34.37 32.92 -18.95
C PHE A 258 35.89 32.99 -18.91
N LEU A 259 36.60 31.85 -18.88
CA LEU A 259 38.06 31.83 -18.94
C LEU A 259 38.59 32.47 -20.24
N LYS A 260 37.97 32.13 -21.38
CA LYS A 260 38.32 32.76 -22.67
C LYS A 260 38.07 34.26 -22.68
N LEU A 261 37.04 34.73 -21.97
CA LEU A 261 36.77 36.15 -21.83
C LEU A 261 37.88 36.85 -21.04
N GLU A 262 38.37 36.24 -19.95
CA GLU A 262 39.50 36.74 -19.17
C GLU A 262 40.82 36.78 -19.96
N GLU A 263 41.00 35.85 -20.89
CA GLU A 263 42.13 35.82 -21.85
C GLU A 263 42.04 36.89 -22.95
N GLY A 264 40.93 37.64 -23.03
CA GLY A 264 40.72 38.74 -23.98
C GLY A 264 39.82 38.42 -25.17
N HIS A 265 39.16 37.25 -25.22
CA HIS A 265 38.20 36.91 -26.27
C HIS A 265 36.80 37.47 -25.96
N GLU A 266 36.56 38.73 -26.31
CA GLU A 266 35.28 39.44 -26.05
C GLU A 266 34.04 38.80 -26.68
N SER A 267 34.19 37.98 -27.74
CA SER A 267 33.08 37.29 -28.40
C SER A 267 32.73 35.93 -27.80
N ALA A 268 33.53 35.40 -26.87
CA ALA A 268 33.41 34.01 -26.38
C ALA A 268 31.99 33.65 -25.89
N LEU A 269 31.36 34.56 -25.13
CA LEU A 269 29.99 34.37 -24.65
C LEU A 269 28.94 34.45 -25.76
N LYS A 270 29.13 35.32 -26.76
CA LYS A 270 28.23 35.45 -27.92
C LYS A 270 28.30 34.23 -28.82
N ASP A 271 29.49 33.67 -29.00
CA ASP A 271 29.73 32.48 -29.81
C ASP A 271 29.16 31.23 -29.12
N TYR A 272 29.31 31.13 -27.79
CA TYR A 272 28.66 30.09 -27.00
C TYR A 272 27.12 30.20 -27.06
N LEU A 273 26.57 31.40 -26.98
CA LEU A 273 25.13 31.61 -27.13
C LEU A 273 24.63 31.13 -28.50
N LYS A 274 25.33 31.45 -29.59
CA LYS A 274 24.98 30.95 -30.93
C LYS A 274 25.02 29.43 -31.00
N LYS A 275 26.04 28.79 -30.38
CA LYS A 275 26.13 27.33 -30.26
C LYS A 275 24.88 26.78 -29.56
N GLN A 276 24.50 27.33 -28.41
CA GLN A 276 23.33 26.86 -27.66
C GLN A 276 22.02 27.05 -28.44
N VAL A 277 21.84 28.19 -29.11
CA VAL A 277 20.66 28.45 -29.96
C VAL A 277 20.58 27.44 -31.11
N GLY A 278 21.72 27.04 -31.69
CA GLY A 278 21.75 26.00 -32.74
C GLY A 278 21.40 24.58 -32.28
N HIS A 279 21.26 24.32 -30.97
CA HIS A 279 20.76 23.05 -30.43
C HIS A 279 19.24 23.04 -30.22
N PHE A 280 18.57 24.17 -30.38
CA PHE A 280 17.11 24.25 -30.39
C PHE A 280 16.64 24.21 -31.85
N PRO A 281 15.65 23.36 -32.19
CA PRO A 281 15.05 23.35 -33.53
C PRO A 281 14.32 24.66 -33.86
#